data_AF-A0A7W9Q2E3-F1
#
_entry.id   AF-A0A7W9Q2E3-F1
#
_cell.length_a   1.000
_cell.length_b   1.000
_cell.length_c   1.000
_cell.angle_alpha   90.00
_cell.angle_beta   90.00
_cell.angle_gamma   90.00
#
_symmetry.space_group_name_H-M   'P 1'
#
loop_
_entity.id
_entity.type
_entity.pdbx_description
1 polymer ?
#
loop_
_entity_poly.entity_id
_entity_poly.type
_entity_poly.pdbx_seq_one_letter_code
_entity_poly.pdbx_strand_id
1 'polypeptide(L)'
;MAEAVRAGAGGITGLRRFLTEYGEAVEWDVARYWPGRSLLELYRGEMSWRELRVFLRYLPQDSATARAVRGASPEQEAWTLDRHLLAALIDAQRENTFAMVKLHGDPKKTSRLRPPDPIPRPGVEQRTKSNVIRFGGKHGSGARQLAGLFGRPAANQ
;
A
#
# COMPACT_ATOMS: atom_id res chain seq x y z
N MET A 1 37.65 26.07 17.88
CA MET A 1 36.86 25.74 19.10
C MET A 1 35.43 25.51 18.64
N ALA A 2 35.08 24.26 18.31
CA ALA A 2 33.74 23.92 17.79
C ALA A 2 32.82 23.65 18.97
N GLU A 3 31.86 24.55 19.17
CA GLU A 3 30.84 24.50 20.20
C GLU A 3 29.99 23.23 20.03
N ALA A 4 30.08 22.32 21.01
CA ALA A 4 29.23 21.16 21.07
C ALA A 4 27.79 21.62 21.34
N VAL A 5 26.99 21.73 20.28
CA VAL A 5 25.54 21.90 20.36
C VAL A 5 24.99 20.75 21.19
N ARG A 6 24.73 21.02 22.47
CA ARG A 6 24.07 20.07 23.35
C ARG A 6 22.65 19.89 22.82
N ALA A 7 22.36 18.70 22.30
CA ALA A 7 20.99 18.29 22.05
C ALA A 7 20.17 18.48 23.34
N GLY A 8 19.00 19.12 23.23
CA GLY A 8 18.17 19.55 24.35
C GLY A 8 17.90 18.48 25.40
N ALA A 9 17.51 18.95 26.60
CA ALA A 9 17.25 18.13 27.78
C ALA A 9 16.51 16.82 27.42
N GLY A 10 17.22 15.70 27.54
CA GLY A 10 16.69 14.37 27.22
C GLY A 10 17.62 13.40 26.49
N GLY A 11 18.88 13.76 26.17
CA GLY A 11 19.78 12.91 25.35
C GLY A 11 19.80 11.41 25.68
N ILE A 12 20.13 11.03 26.91
CA ILE A 12 20.20 9.61 27.33
C ILE A 12 18.82 9.01 27.61
N THR A 13 17.91 9.79 28.20
CA THR A 13 16.56 9.33 28.56
C THR A 13 15.72 9.05 27.32
N GLY A 14 15.79 9.91 26.32
CA GLY A 14 15.14 9.76 25.03
C GLY A 14 15.68 8.56 24.27
N LEU A 15 17.00 8.34 24.31
CA LEU A 15 17.61 7.14 23.73
C LEU A 15 17.14 5.86 24.43
N ARG A 16 17.14 5.82 25.76
CA ARG A 16 16.64 4.67 26.53
C ARG A 16 15.19 4.37 26.15
N ARG A 17 14.34 5.39 26.10
CA ARG A 17 12.93 5.23 25.71
C ARG A 17 12.84 4.68 24.29
N PHE A 18 13.56 5.25 23.33
CA PHE A 18 13.57 4.81 21.94
C PHE A 18 13.95 3.33 21.81
N LEU A 19 15.03 2.89 22.48
CA LEU A 19 15.46 1.49 22.44
C LEU A 19 14.52 0.55 23.20
N THR A 20 13.81 1.04 24.21
CA THR A 20 12.77 0.25 24.90
C THR A 20 11.54 0.06 24.01
N GLU A 21 11.18 1.08 23.24
CA GLU A 21 9.98 1.09 22.40
C GLU A 21 10.21 0.41 21.03
N TYR A 22 11.40 0.57 20.44
CA TYR A 22 11.71 0.11 19.07
C TYR A 22 12.93 -0.81 18.98
N GLY A 23 13.43 -1.34 20.11
CA GLY A 23 14.67 -2.12 20.16
C GLY A 23 14.69 -3.33 19.23
N GLU A 24 13.57 -4.06 19.13
CA GLU A 24 13.45 -5.23 18.25
C GLU A 24 13.55 -4.84 16.77
N ALA A 25 12.92 -3.73 16.39
CA ALA A 25 12.99 -3.21 15.03
C ALA A 25 14.41 -2.76 14.66
N VAL A 26 15.11 -2.14 15.62
CA VAL A 26 16.51 -1.74 15.49
C VAL A 26 17.41 -2.98 15.35
N GLU A 27 17.20 -4.00 16.17
CA GLU A 27 17.98 -5.24 16.11
C GLU A 27 17.80 -5.94 14.76
N TRP A 28 16.57 -6.04 14.27
CA TRP A 28 16.26 -6.59 12.96
C TRP A 28 16.93 -5.79 11.83
N ASP A 29 16.83 -4.46 11.87
CA ASP A 29 17.40 -3.58 10.86
C ASP A 29 18.93 -3.66 10.84
N VAL A 30 19.57 -3.70 12.03
CA VAL A 30 21.02 -3.84 12.15
C VAL A 30 21.48 -5.14 11.49
N ALA A 31 20.87 -6.27 11.83
CA ALA A 31 21.23 -7.56 11.27
C ALA A 31 20.97 -7.66 9.75
N ARG A 32 19.91 -7.00 9.27
CA ARG A 32 19.52 -7.03 7.86
C ARG A 32 20.42 -6.21 6.95
N TYR A 33 20.68 -4.96 7.31
CA TYR A 33 21.38 -4.00 6.43
C TYR A 33 22.89 -3.99 6.65
N TRP A 34 23.38 -4.47 7.80
CA TRP A 34 24.79 -4.60 8.10
C TRP A 34 25.11 -6.04 8.51
N PRO A 35 25.26 -6.96 7.54
CA PRO A 35 25.54 -8.36 7.82
C PRO A 35 26.78 -8.53 8.70
N GLY A 36 26.66 -9.39 9.71
CA GLY A 36 27.73 -9.60 10.69
C GLY A 36 27.83 -8.53 11.78
N ARG A 37 26.88 -7.59 11.84
CA ARG A 37 26.67 -6.71 13.00
C ARG A 37 25.41 -7.12 13.75
N SER A 38 25.44 -7.00 15.07
CA SER A 38 24.31 -7.20 15.97
C SER A 38 24.23 -6.09 17.02
N LEU A 39 23.02 -5.75 17.46
CA LEU A 39 22.85 -4.84 18.60
C LEU A 39 23.53 -5.39 19.88
N LEU A 40 23.74 -6.71 19.99
CA LEU A 40 24.50 -7.33 21.08
C LEU A 40 25.96 -6.87 21.16
N GLU A 41 26.59 -6.53 20.03
CA GLU A 41 27.97 -6.06 19.99
C GLU A 41 28.14 -4.70 20.66
N LEU A 42 27.07 -3.89 20.70
CA LEU A 42 27.04 -2.64 21.47
C LEU A 42 27.15 -2.91 22.97
N TYR A 43 26.45 -3.94 23.46
CA TYR A 43 26.51 -4.36 24.86
C TYR A 43 27.84 -5.03 25.21
N ARG A 44 28.49 -5.69 24.25
CA ARG A 44 29.84 -6.27 24.42
C ARG A 44 30.98 -5.26 24.28
N GLY A 45 30.70 -4.05 23.80
CA GLY A 45 31.71 -3.02 23.54
C GLY A 45 32.49 -3.20 22.22
N GLU A 46 32.07 -4.14 21.37
CA GLU A 46 32.63 -4.39 20.03
C GLU A 46 32.08 -3.41 18.98
N MET A 47 30.92 -2.80 19.26
CA MET A 47 30.33 -1.72 18.47
C MET A 47 30.29 -0.43 19.30
N SER A 48 30.66 0.69 18.68
CA SER A 48 30.58 1.99 19.35
C SER A 48 29.20 2.64 19.21
N TRP A 49 28.81 3.48 20.18
CA TRP A 49 27.60 4.32 20.07
C TRP A 49 27.59 5.22 18.83
N ARG A 50 28.78 5.66 18.39
CA ARG A 50 28.95 6.44 17.16
C ARG A 50 28.55 5.61 15.94
N GLU A 51 28.93 4.34 15.91
CA GLU A 51 28.66 3.43 14.81
C GLU A 51 27.17 3.08 14.73
N LEU A 52 26.53 2.74 15.85
CA LEU A 52 25.08 2.55 15.89
C LEU A 52 24.35 3.80 15.36
N ARG A 53 24.79 5.01 15.75
CA ARG A 53 24.23 6.27 15.21
C ARG A 53 24.40 6.39 13.70
N VAL A 54 25.51 5.90 13.13
CA VAL A 54 25.70 5.87 11.66
C VAL A 54 24.73 4.90 11.02
N PHE A 55 24.58 3.68 11.57
CA PHE A 55 23.63 2.70 11.05
C PHE A 55 22.21 3.26 11.01
N LEU A 56 21.72 3.77 12.15
CA LEU A 56 20.39 4.35 12.26
C LEU A 56 20.19 5.56 11.32
N ARG A 57 21.24 6.36 11.07
CA ARG A 57 21.17 7.53 10.18
C ARG A 57 20.99 7.14 8.71
N TYR A 58 21.54 6.02 8.30
CA TYR A 58 21.52 5.56 6.91
C TYR A 58 20.53 4.41 6.67
N LEU A 59 19.59 4.20 7.61
CA LEU A 59 18.49 3.27 7.39
C LEU A 59 17.64 3.71 6.20
N PRO A 60 17.26 2.78 5.32
CA PRO A 60 16.25 3.03 4.29
C PRO A 60 14.92 3.46 4.89
N GLN A 61 14.12 4.16 4.10
CA GLN A 61 12.81 4.64 4.54
C GLN A 61 11.83 3.50 4.85
N ASP A 62 11.99 2.37 4.17
CA ASP A 62 11.19 1.18 4.35
C ASP A 62 11.73 0.25 5.45
N SER A 63 12.74 0.66 6.24
CA SER A 63 13.29 -0.16 7.34
C SER A 63 12.26 -0.41 8.45
N ALA A 64 12.43 -1.49 9.21
CA ALA A 64 11.48 -1.83 10.29
C ALA A 64 11.41 -0.72 11.35
N THR A 65 12.54 -0.14 11.71
CA THR A 65 12.63 1.00 12.64
C THR A 65 11.91 2.21 12.09
N ALA A 66 12.14 2.57 10.82
CA ALA A 66 11.51 3.72 10.20
C ALA A 66 9.98 3.56 10.07
N ARG A 67 9.49 2.33 9.91
CA ARG A 67 8.06 2.02 9.90
C ARG A 67 7.44 2.09 11.30
N ALA A 68 8.09 1.45 12.29
CA ALA A 68 7.63 1.45 13.68
C ALA A 68 7.55 2.86 14.27
N VAL A 69 8.56 3.71 14.02
CA VAL A 69 8.58 5.10 14.50
C VAL A 69 7.49 5.95 13.85
N ARG A 70 7.13 5.67 12.59
CA ARG A 70 6.05 6.38 11.90
C ARG A 70 4.65 5.94 12.33
N GLY A 71 4.53 4.80 13.03
CA GLY A 71 3.24 4.21 13.36
C GLY A 71 2.43 3.83 12.12
N ALA A 72 3.10 3.37 11.06
CA ALA A 72 2.44 3.03 9.81
C ALA A 72 1.45 1.87 10.00
N SER A 73 0.24 2.00 9.46
CA SER A 73 -0.70 0.88 9.42
C SER A 73 -0.21 -0.22 8.47
N PRO A 74 -0.56 -1.50 8.69
CA PRO A 74 -0.16 -2.59 7.80
C PRO A 74 -0.52 -2.35 6.32
N GLU A 75 -1.64 -1.67 6.06
CA GLU A 75 -2.06 -1.30 4.71
C GLU A 75 -1.15 -0.24 4.07
N GLN A 76 -0.69 0.74 4.85
CA GLN A 76 0.28 1.75 4.39
C GLN A 76 1.67 1.13 4.16
N GLU A 77 2.06 0.13 4.95
CA GLU A 77 3.31 -0.62 4.72
C GLU A 77 3.24 -1.49 3.47
N ALA A 78 2.07 -2.07 3.20
CA ALA A 78 1.87 -2.89 2.01
C ALA A 78 1.92 -2.08 0.71
N TRP A 79 1.65 -0.78 0.75
CA TRP A 79 1.61 0.10 -0.42
C TRP A 79 2.66 1.19 -0.35
N THR A 80 3.93 0.80 -0.53
CA THR A 80 5.03 1.75 -0.73
C THR A 80 4.88 2.53 -2.04
N LEU A 81 5.57 3.67 -2.15
CA LEU A 81 5.58 4.48 -3.38
C LEU A 81 5.92 3.63 -4.61
N ASP A 82 6.95 2.79 -4.51
CA ASP A 82 7.36 1.92 -5.61
C ASP A 82 6.25 0.94 -6.01
N ARG A 83 5.51 0.38 -5.04
CA ARG A 83 4.36 -0.50 -5.34
C ARG A 83 3.21 0.26 -6.00
N HIS A 84 2.95 1.49 -5.58
CA HIS A 84 1.98 2.36 -6.25
C HIS A 84 2.39 2.65 -7.71
N LEU A 85 3.65 2.99 -7.94
CA LEU A 85 4.18 3.28 -9.28
C LEU A 85 4.19 2.04 -10.17
N LEU A 86 4.59 0.88 -9.65
CA LEU A 86 4.54 -0.39 -10.38
C LEU A 86 3.12 -0.79 -10.74
N ALA A 87 2.16 -0.65 -9.81
CA ALA A 87 0.75 -0.91 -10.11
C ALA A 87 0.23 0.03 -11.20
N ALA A 88 0.54 1.34 -11.12
CA ALA A 88 0.16 2.31 -12.14
C ALA A 88 0.77 2.00 -13.51
N LEU A 89 2.03 1.56 -13.56
CA LEU A 89 2.69 1.14 -14.79
C LEU A 89 2.00 -0.09 -15.40
N ILE A 90 1.66 -1.09 -14.59
CA ILE A 90 0.98 -2.30 -15.06
C ILE A 90 -0.42 -1.95 -15.59
N ASP A 91 -1.15 -1.06 -14.90
CA ASP A 91 -2.45 -0.59 -15.37
C ASP A 91 -2.32 0.12 -16.73
N ALA A 92 -1.37 1.05 -16.88
CA ALA A 92 -1.10 1.73 -18.14
C ALA A 92 -0.73 0.76 -19.28
N GLN A 93 0.06 -0.28 -18.97
CA GLN A 93 0.43 -1.29 -19.96
C GLN A 93 -0.75 -2.17 -20.39
N ARG A 94 -1.65 -2.50 -19.45
CA ARG A 94 -2.89 -3.23 -19.76
C ARG A 94 -3.81 -2.38 -20.62
N GLU A 95 -3.94 -1.09 -20.32
CA GLU A 95 -4.70 -0.14 -21.14
C GLU A 95 -4.13 0.01 -22.55
N ASN A 96 -2.81 0.15 -22.66
CA ASN A 96 -2.13 0.23 -23.96
C ASN A 96 -2.36 -1.05 -24.80
N THR A 97 -2.23 -2.22 -24.17
CA THR A 97 -2.50 -3.51 -24.82
C THR A 97 -3.96 -3.60 -25.29
N PHE A 98 -4.91 -3.15 -24.45
CA PHE A 98 -6.32 -3.09 -24.81
C PHE A 98 -6.57 -2.16 -26.00
N ALA A 99 -5.95 -0.97 -26.00
CA ALA A 99 -6.06 -0.01 -27.09
C ALA A 99 -5.52 -0.60 -28.41
N MET A 100 -4.36 -1.26 -28.38
CA MET A 100 -3.77 -1.94 -29.53
C MET A 100 -4.66 -3.06 -30.08
N VAL A 101 -5.20 -3.92 -29.21
CA VAL A 101 -6.13 -4.98 -29.63
C VAL A 101 -7.39 -4.39 -30.26
N LYS A 102 -7.91 -3.29 -29.71
CA LYS A 102 -9.11 -2.64 -30.24
C LYS A 102 -8.86 -1.94 -31.57
N LEU A 103 -7.68 -1.35 -31.76
CA LEU A 103 -7.28 -0.66 -32.98
C LEU A 103 -7.04 -1.62 -34.15
N HIS A 104 -6.38 -2.75 -33.90
CA HIS A 104 -5.99 -3.70 -34.95
C HIS A 104 -6.93 -4.90 -35.12
N GLY A 105 -7.80 -5.16 -34.15
CA GLY A 105 -8.73 -6.30 -34.20
C GLY A 105 -10.00 -6.03 -34.99
N ASP A 106 -10.68 -7.10 -35.40
CA ASP A 106 -11.97 -7.03 -36.10
C ASP A 106 -13.00 -6.23 -35.27
N PRO A 107 -13.56 -5.12 -35.81
CA PRO A 107 -14.52 -4.27 -35.10
C PRO A 107 -15.74 -5.02 -34.54
N LYS A 108 -16.20 -6.08 -35.21
CA LYS A 108 -17.35 -6.88 -34.73
C LYS A 108 -17.02 -7.67 -33.47
N LYS A 109 -15.76 -8.05 -33.28
CA LYS A 109 -15.27 -8.81 -32.12
C LYS A 109 -14.79 -7.87 -31.01
N THR A 110 -14.07 -6.81 -31.37
CA THR A 110 -13.46 -5.88 -30.40
C THR A 110 -14.45 -4.87 -29.81
N SER A 111 -15.55 -4.57 -30.49
CA SER A 111 -16.59 -3.64 -29.99
C SER A 111 -17.18 -4.02 -28.63
N ARG A 112 -17.20 -5.32 -28.28
CA ARG A 112 -17.72 -5.82 -27.00
C ARG A 112 -16.68 -5.87 -25.88
N LEU A 113 -15.39 -5.68 -26.19
CA LEU A 113 -14.33 -5.73 -25.19
C LEU A 113 -14.41 -4.51 -24.27
N ARG A 114 -14.26 -4.76 -22.97
CA ARG A 114 -14.22 -3.72 -21.94
C ARG A 114 -12.77 -3.41 -21.57
N PRO A 115 -12.44 -2.15 -21.21
CA PRO A 115 -11.15 -1.82 -20.66
C PRO A 115 -10.83 -2.69 -19.43
N PRO A 116 -9.54 -3.00 -19.20
CA PRO A 116 -9.11 -3.75 -18.02
C PRO A 116 -9.41 -2.98 -16.73
N ASP A 117 -9.74 -3.70 -15.67
CA ASP A 117 -9.92 -3.13 -14.34
C ASP A 117 -8.53 -2.82 -13.72
N PRO A 118 -8.33 -1.65 -13.08
CA PRO A 118 -7.08 -1.31 -12.41
C PRO A 118 -6.73 -2.29 -11.29
N ILE A 119 -5.44 -2.44 -10.97
CA ILE A 119 -4.99 -3.24 -9.82
C ILE A 119 -5.56 -2.63 -8.52
N PRO A 120 -6.18 -3.45 -7.64
CA PRO A 120 -6.74 -2.98 -6.38
C PRO A 120 -5.64 -2.43 -5.48
N ARG A 121 -5.76 -1.14 -5.13
CA ARG A 121 -4.82 -0.44 -4.26
C ARG A 121 -5.53 0.71 -3.51
N PRO A 122 -5.01 1.12 -2.34
CA PRO A 122 -5.50 2.27 -1.59
C PRO A 122 -5.63 3.51 -2.47
N GLY A 123 -6.74 4.22 -2.33
CA GLY A 123 -7.02 5.45 -3.08
C GLY A 123 -7.46 5.25 -4.54
N VAL A 124 -7.55 4.01 -5.03
CA VAL A 124 -8.06 3.73 -6.39
C VAL A 124 -9.42 3.04 -6.32
N GLU A 125 -10.42 3.72 -6.87
CA GLU A 125 -11.77 3.20 -6.97
C GLU A 125 -11.82 2.00 -7.93
N GLN A 126 -12.36 0.89 -7.42
CA GLN A 126 -12.62 -0.28 -8.22
C GLN A 126 -13.98 -0.16 -8.91
N ARG A 127 -14.04 -0.55 -10.18
CA ARG A 127 -15.28 -0.53 -10.92
C ARG A 127 -16.21 -1.60 -10.36
N THR A 128 -17.20 -1.19 -9.59
CA THR A 128 -18.16 -2.13 -9.00
C THR A 128 -18.96 -2.79 -10.12
N LYS A 129 -18.79 -4.11 -10.30
CA LYS A 129 -19.61 -4.88 -11.24
C LYS A 129 -21.00 -5.00 -10.64
N SER A 130 -21.86 -4.05 -10.99
CA SER A 130 -23.27 -4.12 -10.60
C SER A 130 -23.89 -5.30 -11.34
N ASN A 131 -24.10 -6.43 -10.67
CA ASN A 131 -24.96 -7.52 -11.14
C ASN A 131 -26.44 -7.09 -11.03
N VAL A 132 -26.76 -5.89 -11.49
CA VAL A 132 -28.14 -5.45 -11.61
C VAL A 132 -28.70 -6.25 -12.76
N ILE A 133 -29.43 -7.31 -12.44
CA ILE A 133 -30.30 -8.00 -13.37
C ILE A 133 -31.37 -6.99 -13.76
N ARG A 134 -31.12 -6.22 -14.83
CA ARG A 134 -32.12 -5.32 -15.40
C ARG A 134 -33.19 -6.19 -16.04
N PHE A 135 -34.22 -6.54 -15.27
CA PHE A 135 -35.46 -7.06 -15.80
C PHE A 135 -36.19 -5.94 -16.56
N GLY A 136 -35.88 -5.80 -17.85
CA GLY A 136 -36.36 -4.68 -18.62
C GLY A 136 -36.21 -4.87 -20.12
N GLY A 137 -37.01 -5.78 -20.69
CA GLY A 137 -37.40 -5.65 -22.10
C GLY A 137 -38.11 -4.31 -22.33
N LYS A 138 -38.12 -3.83 -23.57
CA LYS A 138 -38.60 -2.52 -24.07
C LYS A 138 -40.04 -2.12 -23.67
N HIS A 139 -40.75 -2.96 -22.91
CA HIS A 139 -42.15 -2.82 -22.52
C HIS A 139 -42.42 -3.19 -21.06
N GLY A 140 -41.56 -2.84 -20.09
CA GLY A 140 -41.90 -2.90 -18.66
C GLY A 140 -42.42 -4.25 -18.12
N SER A 141 -42.21 -5.35 -18.84
CA SER A 141 -42.86 -6.64 -18.57
C SER A 141 -42.24 -7.33 -17.36
N GLY A 142 -40.94 -7.13 -17.13
CA GLY A 142 -40.22 -7.73 -16.01
C GLY A 142 -40.69 -7.23 -14.64
N ALA A 143 -40.95 -5.92 -14.52
CA ALA A 143 -41.50 -5.35 -13.28
C ALA A 143 -42.93 -5.85 -12.98
N ARG A 144 -43.77 -6.04 -14.02
CA ARG A 144 -45.11 -6.61 -13.86
C ARG A 144 -45.10 -8.10 -13.53
N GLN A 145 -44.17 -8.86 -14.11
CA GLN A 145 -44.00 -10.28 -13.80
C GLN A 145 -43.59 -10.48 -12.33
N LEU A 146 -42.70 -9.63 -11.80
CA LEU A 146 -42.34 -9.65 -10.38
C LEU A 146 -43.48 -9.19 -9.48
N ALA A 147 -44.26 -8.18 -9.88
CA ALA A 147 -45.45 -7.77 -9.13
C ALA A 147 -46.54 -8.87 -9.09
N GLY A 148 -46.67 -9.68 -10.14
CA GLY A 148 -47.57 -10.84 -10.17
C GLY A 148 -47.09 -12.04 -9.33
N LEU A 149 -45.78 -12.21 -9.17
CA LEU A 149 -45.18 -13.26 -8.34
C LEU A 149 -45.09 -12.88 -6.85
N PHE A 150 -44.84 -11.61 -6.54
CA PHE A 150 -44.60 -11.11 -5.17
C PHE A 150 -45.69 -10.19 -4.61
N GLY A 151 -46.80 -10.01 -5.35
CA GLY A 151 -48.06 -9.50 -4.82
C GLY A 151 -48.13 -8.01 -4.47
N ARG A 152 -47.09 -7.19 -4.65
CA ARG A 152 -47.16 -5.72 -4.46
C ARG A 152 -46.26 -4.97 -5.45
N PRO A 153 -46.72 -3.85 -6.04
CA PRO A 153 -45.84 -2.97 -6.81
C PRO A 153 -44.87 -2.27 -5.85
N ALA A 154 -43.57 -2.29 -6.19
CA ALA A 154 -42.57 -1.49 -5.50
C ALA A 154 -42.91 -0.01 -5.69
N ALA A 155 -43.35 0.64 -4.61
CA ALA A 155 -43.60 2.06 -4.57
C ALA A 155 -42.27 2.81 -4.64
N ASN A 156 -42.17 3.80 -5.52
CA ASN A 156 -41.13 4.82 -5.50
C ASN A 156 -41.19 5.58 -4.17
N GLN A 157 -40.12 5.48 -3.37
CA GLN A 157 -39.63 6.53 -2.47
C GLN A 157 -38.13 6.67 -2.72
#